data_AF-A0A933FYU3-F1
#
_entry.id   AF-A0A933FYU3-F1
#
_cell.length_a   1.000
_cell.length_b   1.000
_cell.length_c   1.000
_cell.angle_alpha   90.00
_cell.angle_beta   90.00
_cell.angle_gamma   90.00
#
_symmetry.space_group_name_H-M   'P 1'
#
loop_
_entity.id
_entity.type
_entity.pdbx_description
1 polymer ?
#
loop_
_entity_poly.entity_id
_entity_poly.type
_entity_poly.pdbx_seq_one_letter_code
_entity_poly.pdbx_strand_id
1 'polypeptide(L)'
;MNKGYATLLARKFLQARCVALIFTALLLFAGCVRVPKESTILSQELTGMIRSAQAAHLALLDEYLGQRRERTKEFIERVWIPRFMTNAFKEVNILDSLAKRHDANLLAEKDVQQAREKEALIREFTEDAANVIEKRRAAMLSAVDEIGRMLQDSIVEHYELMLAVNQALTAHLQSAAEVTEVRDKLLSSLNINLQKLVPIDKINGVLEKILTYEGGVEDIKNIVNEAKEIIKEK
;
A
#
# COMPACT_ATOMS: atom_id res chain seq x y z
N MET A 1 28.32 -83.36 33.13
CA MET A 1 27.74 -82.27 32.31
C MET A 1 28.42 -80.95 32.66
N ASN A 2 28.62 -80.11 31.65
CA ASN A 2 29.82 -79.31 31.45
C ASN A 2 29.74 -77.90 32.10
N LYS A 3 30.42 -77.67 33.24
CA LYS A 3 30.51 -76.33 33.88
C LYS A 3 31.19 -75.28 32.99
N GLY A 4 32.00 -75.70 32.01
CA GLY A 4 32.67 -74.79 31.07
C GLY A 4 31.77 -74.17 30.00
N TYR A 5 30.60 -74.75 29.70
CA TYR A 5 29.71 -74.23 28.65
C TYR A 5 28.80 -73.11 29.16
N ALA A 6 28.42 -73.14 30.45
CA ALA A 6 27.57 -72.12 31.07
C ALA A 6 28.30 -70.77 31.21
N THR A 7 29.59 -70.77 31.56
CA THR A 7 30.40 -69.55 31.67
C THR A 7 30.73 -68.93 30.30
N LEU A 8 30.84 -69.75 29.26
CA LEU A 8 31.09 -69.28 27.89
C LEU A 8 29.85 -68.63 27.27
N LEU A 9 28.66 -69.16 27.54
CA LEU A 9 27.38 -68.57 27.13
C LEU A 9 27.08 -67.25 27.86
N ALA A 10 27.35 -67.16 29.16
CA ALA A 10 27.17 -65.92 29.94
C ALA A 10 28.08 -64.77 29.45
N ARG A 11 29.34 -65.09 29.09
CA ARG A 11 30.27 -64.11 28.49
C ARG A 11 29.78 -63.60 27.12
N LYS A 12 29.28 -64.49 26.25
CA LYS A 12 28.73 -64.10 24.94
C LYS A 12 27.49 -63.21 25.07
N PHE A 13 26.60 -63.49 26.03
CA PHE A 13 25.43 -62.64 26.30
C PHE A 13 25.81 -61.26 26.87
N LEU A 14 26.81 -61.19 27.76
CA LEU A 14 27.30 -59.93 28.31
C LEU A 14 28.00 -59.08 27.23
N GLN A 15 28.79 -59.73 26.36
CA GLN A 15 29.49 -59.09 25.26
C GLN A 15 28.52 -58.54 24.18
N ALA A 16 27.44 -59.28 23.87
CA ALA A 16 26.40 -58.82 22.96
C ALA A 16 25.62 -57.60 23.49
N ARG A 17 25.34 -57.55 24.82
CA ARG A 17 24.68 -56.40 25.47
C ARG A 17 25.55 -55.15 25.48
N CYS A 18 26.87 -55.29 25.71
CA CYS A 18 27.80 -54.17 25.63
C CYS A 18 27.92 -53.62 24.19
N VAL A 19 27.98 -54.50 23.19
CA VAL A 19 28.03 -54.08 21.77
C VAL A 19 26.75 -53.34 21.37
N ALA A 20 25.57 -53.83 21.78
CA ALA A 20 24.30 -53.16 21.52
C ALA A 20 24.22 -51.78 22.18
N LEU A 21 24.68 -51.63 23.43
CA LEU A 21 24.73 -50.34 24.13
C LEU A 21 25.69 -49.35 23.45
N ILE A 22 26.86 -49.82 23.01
CA ILE A 22 27.83 -48.99 22.28
C ILE A 22 27.26 -48.56 20.91
N PHE A 23 26.56 -49.45 20.21
CA PHE A 23 25.93 -49.14 18.92
C PHE A 23 24.78 -48.13 19.07
N THR A 24 23.98 -48.26 20.13
CA THR A 24 22.90 -47.31 20.45
C THR A 24 23.47 -45.95 20.86
N ALA A 25 24.57 -45.93 21.62
CA ALA A 25 25.29 -44.70 21.96
C ALA A 25 25.90 -44.02 20.71
N LEU A 26 26.47 -44.78 19.77
CA LEU A 26 26.99 -44.23 18.51
C LEU A 26 25.89 -43.62 17.64
N LEU A 27 24.70 -44.23 17.59
CA LEU A 27 23.54 -43.71 16.87
C LEU A 27 23.02 -42.40 17.49
N LEU A 28 23.13 -42.22 18.81
CA LEU A 28 22.75 -40.99 19.49
C LEU A 28 23.70 -39.81 19.17
N PHE A 29 24.98 -40.07 18.87
CA PHE A 29 25.91 -39.03 18.43
C PHE A 29 25.78 -38.66 16.95
N ALA A 30 25.24 -39.54 16.11
CA ALA A 30 25.00 -39.26 14.69
C ALA A 30 23.83 -38.28 14.44
N GLY A 31 23.01 -37.98 15.46
CA GLY A 31 21.85 -37.08 15.38
C GLY A 31 22.16 -35.58 15.50
N CYS A 32 23.42 -35.18 15.73
CA CYS A 32 23.80 -33.77 15.77
C CYS A 32 23.94 -33.21 14.34
N VAL A 33 22.81 -32.97 13.69
CA VAL A 33 22.75 -32.25 12.39
C VAL A 33 23.30 -30.85 12.61
N ARG A 34 24.54 -30.63 12.16
CA ARG A 34 25.18 -29.31 12.14
C ARG A 34 24.49 -28.47 11.06
N VAL A 35 23.91 -27.33 11.44
CA VAL A 35 23.31 -26.39 10.49
C VAL A 35 24.38 -26.00 9.46
N PRO A 36 24.15 -26.20 8.15
CA PRO A 36 25.10 -25.87 7.11
C PRO A 36 25.32 -24.36 7.03
N LYS A 37 26.56 -23.92 6.79
CA LYS A 37 26.91 -22.49 6.67
C LYS A 37 26.21 -21.84 5.48
N GLU A 38 25.94 -22.64 4.46
CA GLU A 38 25.21 -22.31 3.24
C GLU A 38 23.81 -21.74 3.55
N SER A 39 23.14 -22.24 4.60
CA SER A 39 21.83 -21.71 5.01
C SER A 39 21.90 -20.30 5.57
N THR A 40 22.97 -19.96 6.30
CA THR A 40 23.18 -18.59 6.83
C THR A 40 23.49 -17.59 5.72
N ILE A 41 24.31 -17.98 4.74
CA ILE A 41 24.67 -17.14 3.59
C ILE A 41 23.41 -16.85 2.75
N LEU A 42 22.61 -17.88 2.46
CA LEU A 42 21.37 -17.73 1.70
C LEU A 42 20.37 -16.79 2.41
N SER A 43 20.25 -16.86 3.74
CA SER A 43 19.39 -15.95 4.51
C SER A 43 19.90 -14.50 4.47
N GLN A 44 21.22 -14.28 4.43
CA GLN A 44 21.77 -12.95 4.22
C GLN A 44 21.45 -12.40 2.81
N GLU A 45 21.61 -13.22 1.77
CA GLU A 45 21.24 -12.84 0.39
C GLU A 45 19.74 -12.51 0.26
N LEU A 46 18.88 -13.24 0.98
CA LEU A 46 17.44 -12.97 1.02
C LEU A 46 17.12 -11.55 1.51
N THR A 47 17.92 -10.98 2.43
CA THR A 47 17.76 -9.57 2.84
C THR A 47 17.91 -8.61 1.66
N GLY A 48 18.91 -8.85 0.81
CA GLY A 48 19.15 -8.05 -0.39
C GLY A 48 18.00 -8.17 -1.40
N MET A 49 17.49 -9.39 -1.61
CA MET A 49 16.33 -9.63 -2.47
C MET A 49 15.06 -8.94 -1.96
N ILE A 50 14.78 -8.99 -0.65
CA ILE A 50 13.63 -8.33 -0.03
C ILE A 50 13.70 -6.82 -0.26
N ARG A 51 14.86 -6.18 -0.03
CA ARG A 51 15.05 -4.73 -0.25
C ARG A 51 14.92 -4.35 -1.73
N SER A 52 15.49 -5.16 -2.62
CA SER A 52 15.37 -4.94 -4.07
C SER A 52 13.91 -5.00 -4.53
N ALA A 53 13.16 -5.99 -4.05
CA ALA A 53 11.74 -6.12 -4.34
C ALA A 53 10.91 -4.95 -3.77
N GLN A 54 11.21 -4.50 -2.55
CA GLN A 54 10.58 -3.31 -1.95
C GLN A 54 10.78 -2.08 -2.84
N ALA A 55 12.01 -1.81 -3.26
CA ALA A 55 12.33 -0.68 -4.12
C ALA A 55 11.59 -0.76 -5.46
N ALA A 56 11.54 -1.94 -6.09
CA ALA A 56 10.82 -2.15 -7.33
C ALA A 56 9.30 -1.92 -7.18
N HIS A 57 8.69 -2.41 -6.11
CA HIS A 57 7.26 -2.20 -5.85
C HIS A 57 6.93 -0.73 -5.54
N LEU A 58 7.78 -0.02 -4.80
CA LEU A 58 7.60 1.41 -4.55
C LEU A 58 7.73 2.22 -5.84
N ALA A 59 8.69 1.88 -6.72
CA ALA A 59 8.83 2.52 -8.02
C ALA A 59 7.60 2.26 -8.92
N LEU A 60 7.07 1.03 -8.91
CA LEU A 60 5.85 0.69 -9.64
C LEU A 60 4.63 1.45 -9.10
N LEU A 61 4.50 1.58 -7.79
CA LEU A 61 3.42 2.34 -7.17
C LEU A 61 3.50 3.82 -7.56
N ASP A 62 4.70 4.41 -7.58
CA ASP A 62 4.88 5.80 -7.96
C ASP A 62 4.45 6.06 -9.41
N GLU A 63 4.88 5.22 -10.35
CA GLU A 63 4.46 5.28 -11.75
C GLU A 63 2.94 5.13 -11.89
N TYR A 64 2.36 4.16 -11.18
CA TYR A 64 0.92 3.95 -11.17
C TYR A 64 0.16 5.19 -10.67
N LEU A 65 0.59 5.79 -9.55
CA LEU A 65 -0.01 7.01 -9.02
C LEU A 65 0.21 8.21 -9.95
N GLY A 66 1.35 8.30 -10.62
CA GLY A 66 1.63 9.28 -11.67
C GLY A 66 0.57 9.25 -12.77
N GLN A 67 0.25 8.07 -13.31
CA GLN A 67 -0.80 7.89 -14.31
C GLN A 67 -2.19 8.27 -13.78
N ARG A 68 -2.49 7.98 -12.50
CA ARG A 68 -3.76 8.36 -11.87
C ARG A 68 -3.91 9.87 -11.68
N ARG A 69 -2.83 10.56 -11.30
CA ARG A 69 -2.82 12.02 -11.25
C ARG A 69 -3.09 12.63 -12.62
N GLU A 70 -2.46 12.10 -13.67
CA GLU A 70 -2.65 12.64 -15.02
C GLU A 70 -4.08 12.43 -15.51
N ARG A 71 -4.65 11.23 -15.35
CA ARG A 71 -6.06 10.98 -15.66
C ARG A 71 -7.01 11.88 -14.86
N THR A 72 -6.68 12.16 -13.60
CA THR A 72 -7.47 13.10 -12.77
C THR A 72 -7.47 14.49 -13.39
N LYS A 73 -6.31 14.99 -13.81
CA LYS A 73 -6.21 16.29 -14.50
C LYS A 73 -6.99 16.28 -15.80
N GLU A 74 -6.83 15.24 -16.63
CA GLU A 74 -7.55 15.12 -17.90
C GLU A 74 -9.07 15.13 -17.70
N PHE A 75 -9.57 14.41 -16.70
CA PHE A 75 -10.99 14.43 -16.36
C PHE A 75 -11.45 15.83 -15.94
N ILE A 76 -10.70 16.50 -15.07
CA ILE A 76 -11.02 17.87 -14.64
C ILE A 76 -11.11 18.80 -15.86
N GLU A 77 -10.08 18.80 -16.71
CA GLU A 77 -9.98 19.71 -17.85
C GLU A 77 -10.99 19.43 -18.95
N ARG A 78 -11.20 18.15 -19.30
CA ARG A 78 -11.96 17.76 -20.49
C ARG A 78 -13.42 17.46 -20.21
N VAL A 79 -13.76 17.12 -18.97
CA VAL A 79 -15.11 16.64 -18.62
C VAL A 79 -15.74 17.57 -17.59
N TRP A 80 -15.09 17.74 -16.44
CA TRP A 80 -15.70 18.42 -15.31
C TRP A 80 -15.79 19.93 -15.52
N ILE A 81 -14.70 20.61 -15.89
CA ILE A 81 -14.69 22.06 -16.13
C ILE A 81 -15.72 22.45 -17.19
N PRO A 82 -15.77 21.84 -18.40
CA PRO A 82 -16.77 22.21 -19.40
C PRO A 82 -18.21 22.05 -18.90
N ARG A 83 -18.50 21.00 -18.14
CA ARG A 83 -19.82 20.76 -17.55
C ARG A 83 -20.16 21.77 -16.47
N PHE A 84 -19.22 22.01 -15.55
CA PHE A 84 -19.34 23.01 -14.50
C PHE A 84 -19.63 24.39 -15.08
N MET A 85 -18.82 24.85 -16.04
CA MET A 85 -19.00 26.15 -16.69
C MET A 85 -20.37 26.22 -17.38
N THR A 86 -20.77 25.19 -18.12
CA THR A 86 -22.08 25.14 -18.79
C THR A 86 -23.24 25.28 -17.80
N ASN A 87 -23.14 24.64 -16.64
CA ASN A 87 -24.18 24.71 -15.60
C ASN A 87 -24.15 26.06 -14.87
N ALA A 88 -22.98 26.54 -14.48
CA ALA A 88 -22.79 27.83 -13.84
C ALA A 88 -23.32 28.99 -14.71
N PHE A 89 -23.07 28.96 -16.03
CA PHE A 89 -23.61 29.97 -16.96
C PHE A 89 -25.14 29.95 -17.07
N LYS A 90 -25.77 28.78 -16.91
CA LYS A 90 -27.24 28.66 -16.91
C LYS A 90 -27.84 29.22 -15.62
N GLU A 91 -27.22 28.94 -14.48
CA GLU A 91 -27.72 29.36 -13.16
C GLU A 91 -27.58 30.86 -12.93
N VAL A 92 -26.46 31.47 -13.35
CA VAL A 92 -26.22 32.90 -13.13
C VAL A 92 -27.06 33.79 -14.08
N ASN A 93 -27.82 33.18 -15.01
CA ASN A 93 -28.67 33.88 -15.99
C ASN A 93 -27.98 35.09 -16.63
N ILE A 94 -26.65 34.99 -16.80
CA ILE A 94 -25.81 36.02 -17.40
C ILE A 94 -26.37 36.32 -18.78
N LEU A 95 -26.80 35.27 -19.50
CA LEU A 95 -27.44 35.39 -20.81
C LEU A 95 -28.74 36.22 -20.77
N ASP A 96 -29.64 36.09 -19.78
CA ASP A 96 -30.81 37.00 -19.68
C ASP A 96 -30.38 38.42 -19.35
N SER A 97 -29.41 38.59 -18.45
CA SER A 97 -28.92 39.92 -18.08
C SER A 97 -28.21 40.60 -19.26
N LEU A 98 -27.63 39.84 -20.19
CA LEU A 98 -27.00 40.31 -21.41
C LEU A 98 -28.00 40.49 -22.56
N ALA A 99 -28.99 39.61 -22.68
CA ALA A 99 -30.02 39.63 -23.73
C ALA A 99 -31.04 40.74 -23.49
N LYS A 100 -31.52 40.94 -22.25
CA LYS A 100 -32.46 42.04 -21.91
C LYS A 100 -31.88 43.44 -22.16
N ARG A 101 -30.55 43.57 -22.27
CA ARG A 101 -29.86 44.84 -22.52
C ARG A 101 -29.49 45.08 -23.98
N HIS A 102 -29.50 44.05 -24.83
CA HIS A 102 -29.24 44.20 -26.27
C HIS A 102 -30.44 44.83 -27.01
N ASP A 103 -31.67 44.70 -26.51
CA ASP A 103 -32.85 45.33 -27.09
C ASP A 103 -33.01 46.83 -26.75
N ALA A 104 -32.16 47.39 -25.89
CA ALA A 104 -32.22 48.78 -25.46
C ALA A 104 -31.25 49.66 -26.28
N ASN A 105 -31.57 49.88 -27.55
CA ASN A 105 -30.90 50.85 -28.40
C ASN A 105 -31.16 52.29 -27.89
N LEU A 106 -30.28 52.87 -27.04
CA LEU A 106 -30.30 54.30 -26.67
C LEU A 106 -28.99 54.79 -25.98
N LEU A 107 -28.20 55.56 -26.77
CA LEU A 107 -27.33 56.70 -26.40
C LEU A 107 -25.91 56.43 -25.86
N ALA A 108 -24.94 56.97 -26.61
CA ALA A 108 -23.48 56.79 -26.58
C ALA A 108 -22.69 57.10 -25.29
N GLU A 109 -23.34 57.54 -24.20
CA GLU A 109 -22.71 57.68 -22.86
C GLU A 109 -23.12 56.57 -21.89
N LYS A 110 -24.32 55.97 -22.07
CA LYS A 110 -24.76 54.80 -21.28
C LYS A 110 -24.03 53.52 -21.70
N ASP A 111 -23.53 53.46 -22.93
CA ASP A 111 -22.81 52.32 -23.48
C ASP A 111 -21.50 52.04 -22.74
N VAL A 112 -20.78 53.08 -22.30
CA VAL A 112 -19.51 52.91 -21.57
C VAL A 112 -19.75 52.37 -20.15
N GLN A 113 -20.76 52.89 -19.45
CA GLN A 113 -21.10 52.44 -18.10
C GLN A 113 -21.66 51.01 -18.11
N GLN A 114 -22.52 50.69 -19.09
CA GLN A 114 -23.04 49.34 -19.28
C GLN A 114 -21.95 48.34 -19.68
N ALA A 115 -20.98 48.75 -20.51
CA ALA A 115 -19.82 47.93 -20.84
C ALA A 115 -18.96 47.64 -19.59
N ARG A 116 -18.73 48.63 -18.73
CA ARG A 116 -17.97 48.47 -17.47
C ARG A 116 -18.66 47.53 -16.48
N GLU A 117 -19.98 47.62 -16.34
CA GLU A 117 -20.75 46.73 -15.47
C GLU A 117 -20.75 45.29 -15.99
N LYS A 118 -20.83 45.11 -17.31
CA LYS A 118 -20.71 43.80 -17.96
C LYS A 118 -19.31 43.21 -17.79
N GLU A 119 -18.27 44.01 -17.96
CA GLU A 119 -16.89 43.61 -17.71
C GLU A 119 -16.68 43.21 -16.24
N ALA A 120 -17.22 43.99 -15.30
CA ALA A 120 -17.13 43.69 -13.87
C ALA A 120 -17.81 42.36 -13.50
N LEU A 121 -19.02 42.11 -14.03
CA LEU A 121 -19.76 40.87 -13.81
C LEU A 121 -19.04 39.65 -14.40
N ILE A 122 -18.50 39.79 -15.63
CA ILE A 122 -17.72 38.71 -16.25
C ILE A 122 -16.46 38.45 -15.42
N ARG A 123 -15.76 39.49 -14.97
CA ARG A 123 -14.56 39.34 -14.15
C ARG A 123 -14.85 38.62 -12.83
N GLU A 124 -15.84 39.09 -12.08
CA GLU A 124 -16.25 38.48 -10.81
C GLU A 124 -16.62 37.00 -11.01
N PHE A 125 -17.45 36.70 -12.02
CA PHE A 125 -17.78 35.32 -12.37
C PHE A 125 -16.55 34.48 -12.72
N THR A 126 -15.62 35.01 -13.52
CA THR A 126 -14.40 34.27 -13.89
C THR A 126 -13.47 34.02 -12.71
N GLU A 127 -13.37 34.98 -11.78
CA GLU A 127 -12.57 34.83 -10.55
C GLU A 127 -13.17 33.77 -9.63
N ASP A 128 -14.49 33.79 -9.43
CA ASP A 128 -15.20 32.79 -8.63
C ASP A 128 -15.13 31.40 -9.25
N ALA A 129 -15.33 31.30 -10.57
CA ALA A 129 -15.19 30.05 -11.29
C ALA A 129 -13.77 29.48 -11.16
N ALA A 130 -12.73 30.31 -11.32
CA ALA A 130 -11.34 29.90 -11.14
C ALA A 130 -11.09 29.37 -9.72
N ASN A 131 -11.61 30.05 -8.69
CA ASN A 131 -11.49 29.60 -7.30
C ASN A 131 -12.13 28.23 -7.06
N VAL A 132 -13.31 27.98 -7.63
CA VAL A 132 -14.01 26.69 -7.52
C VAL A 132 -13.24 25.59 -8.25
N ILE A 133 -12.75 25.86 -9.46
CA ILE A 133 -11.96 24.93 -10.26
C ILE A 133 -10.68 24.53 -9.52
N GLU A 134 -9.95 25.50 -8.96
CA GLU A 134 -8.70 25.20 -8.26
C GLU A 134 -8.92 24.45 -6.95
N LYS A 135 -9.98 24.78 -6.19
CA LYS A 135 -10.37 23.98 -5.02
C LYS A 135 -10.69 22.54 -5.41
N ARG A 136 -11.42 22.32 -6.51
CA ARG A 136 -11.73 20.99 -7.02
C ARG A 136 -10.46 20.23 -7.40
N ARG A 137 -9.57 20.87 -8.17
CA ARG A 137 -8.30 20.29 -8.61
C ARG A 137 -7.45 19.85 -7.43
N ALA A 138 -7.25 20.76 -6.47
CA ALA A 138 -6.48 20.48 -5.26
C ALA A 138 -7.08 19.31 -4.46
N ALA A 139 -8.40 19.27 -4.28
CA ALA A 139 -9.06 18.21 -3.53
C ALA A 139 -8.92 16.83 -4.19
N MET A 140 -9.15 16.73 -5.50
CA MET A 140 -9.04 15.45 -6.21
C MET A 140 -7.60 14.93 -6.25
N LEU A 141 -6.62 15.80 -6.53
CA LEU A 141 -5.20 15.41 -6.53
C LEU A 141 -4.73 15.00 -5.13
N SER A 142 -5.11 15.77 -4.10
CA SER A 142 -4.78 15.44 -2.72
C SER A 142 -5.39 14.09 -2.30
N ALA A 143 -6.58 13.75 -2.77
CA ALA A 143 -7.20 12.46 -2.49
C ALA A 143 -6.42 11.29 -3.10
N VAL A 144 -5.95 11.44 -4.35
CA VAL A 144 -5.05 10.45 -4.99
C VAL A 144 -3.75 10.31 -4.20
N ASP A 145 -3.16 11.43 -3.78
CA ASP A 145 -1.92 11.43 -3.00
C ASP A 145 -2.10 10.80 -1.62
N GLU A 146 -3.23 11.03 -0.96
CA GLU A 146 -3.52 10.46 0.35
C GLU A 146 -3.72 8.94 0.28
N ILE A 147 -4.46 8.45 -0.71
CA ILE A 147 -4.58 7.01 -0.97
C ILE A 147 -3.22 6.42 -1.34
N GLY A 148 -2.43 7.13 -2.13
CA GLY A 148 -1.06 6.75 -2.48
C GLY A 148 -0.16 6.56 -1.26
N ARG A 149 -0.19 7.51 -0.31
CA ARG A 149 0.57 7.41 0.94
C ARG A 149 0.15 6.18 1.76
N MET A 150 -1.16 5.93 1.90
CA MET A 150 -1.65 4.76 2.63
C MET A 150 -1.18 3.43 1.99
N LEU A 151 -1.15 3.36 0.65
CA LEU A 151 -0.61 2.21 -0.06
C LEU A 151 0.90 2.05 0.15
N GLN A 152 1.66 3.14 0.06
CA GLN A 152 3.09 3.15 0.31
C GLN A 152 3.42 2.68 1.73
N ASP A 153 2.73 3.21 2.73
CA ASP A 153 2.92 2.83 4.13
C ASP A 153 2.65 1.33 4.32
N SER A 154 1.57 0.81 3.73
CA SER A 154 1.27 -0.62 3.79
C SER A 154 2.31 -1.49 3.09
N ILE A 155 2.92 -1.04 2.00
CA ILE A 155 4.02 -1.77 1.32
C ILE A 155 5.24 -1.78 2.24
N VAL A 156 5.63 -0.61 2.77
CA VAL A 156 6.80 -0.48 3.65
C VAL A 156 6.65 -1.36 4.88
N GLU A 157 5.52 -1.31 5.57
CA GLU A 157 5.24 -2.12 6.76
C GLU A 157 5.37 -3.62 6.47
N HIS A 158 4.84 -4.09 5.33
CA HIS A 158 4.94 -5.49 4.94
C HIS A 158 6.39 -5.94 4.70
N TYR A 159 7.19 -5.10 4.03
CA TYR A 159 8.60 -5.39 3.78
C TYR A 159 9.46 -5.32 5.05
N GLU A 160 9.17 -4.39 5.97
CA GLU A 160 9.82 -4.32 7.27
C GLU A 160 9.57 -5.58 8.10
N LEU A 161 8.34 -6.11 8.06
CA LEU A 161 8.02 -7.40 8.67
C LEU A 161 8.84 -8.53 8.05
N MET A 162 8.89 -8.63 6.72
CA MET A 162 9.69 -9.67 6.03
C MET A 162 11.17 -9.60 6.43
N LEU A 163 11.72 -8.39 6.55
CA LEU A 163 13.10 -8.17 7.00
C LEU A 163 13.30 -8.63 8.45
N ALA A 164 12.38 -8.29 9.36
CA ALA A 164 12.45 -8.72 10.76
C ALA A 164 12.41 -10.25 10.89
N VAL A 165 11.53 -10.92 10.13
CA VAL A 165 11.44 -12.38 10.09
C VAL A 165 12.72 -13.00 9.54
N ASN A 166 13.27 -12.47 8.46
CA ASN A 166 14.51 -12.99 7.90
C ASN A 166 15.71 -12.76 8.83
N GLN A 167 15.79 -11.62 9.52
CA GLN A 167 16.84 -11.36 10.51
C GLN A 167 16.77 -12.35 11.67
N ALA A 168 15.56 -12.67 12.14
CA ALA A 168 15.37 -13.70 13.17
C ALA A 168 15.79 -15.08 12.68
N LEU A 169 15.44 -15.44 11.45
CA LEU A 169 15.87 -16.69 10.83
C LEU A 169 17.40 -16.74 10.69
N THR A 170 18.03 -15.66 10.21
CA THR A 170 19.49 -15.55 10.15
C THR A 170 20.11 -15.75 11.53
N ALA A 171 19.59 -15.08 12.56
CA ALA A 171 20.08 -15.22 13.94
C ALA A 171 19.92 -16.66 14.45
N HIS A 172 18.78 -17.30 14.19
CA HIS A 172 18.56 -18.71 14.53
C HIS A 172 19.55 -19.66 13.84
N LEU A 173 19.78 -19.46 12.53
CA LEU A 173 20.72 -20.27 11.75
C LEU A 173 22.17 -20.04 12.19
N GLN A 174 22.53 -18.81 12.57
CA GLN A 174 23.84 -18.47 13.10
C GLN A 174 24.05 -19.01 14.53
N SER A 175 22.99 -19.04 15.34
CA SER A 175 23.05 -19.38 16.75
C SER A 175 23.02 -20.89 17.02
N ALA A 176 22.23 -21.70 16.32
CA ALA A 176 22.01 -23.14 16.57
C ALA A 176 21.71 -23.57 18.04
N ALA A 177 21.71 -22.66 19.01
CA ALA A 177 21.56 -22.88 20.45
C ALA A 177 21.20 -21.56 21.16
N GLU A 178 20.12 -21.58 21.95
CA GLU A 178 19.80 -20.64 23.04
C GLU A 178 19.12 -19.28 22.72
N VAL A 179 18.16 -19.20 21.79
CA VAL A 179 17.30 -17.99 21.70
C VAL A 179 15.81 -18.33 21.56
N THR A 180 15.19 -18.83 22.64
CA THR A 180 13.74 -19.07 22.72
C THR A 180 12.92 -17.79 22.92
N GLU A 181 13.45 -16.79 23.64
CA GLU A 181 12.71 -15.57 23.98
C GLU A 181 12.45 -14.66 22.76
N VAL A 182 13.45 -14.50 21.88
CA VAL A 182 13.28 -13.75 20.61
C VAL A 182 12.32 -14.51 19.68
N ARG A 183 12.39 -15.85 19.66
CA ARG A 183 11.48 -16.71 18.90
C ARG A 183 10.03 -16.52 19.33
N ASP A 184 9.73 -16.60 20.62
CA ASP A 184 8.36 -16.54 21.12
C ASP A 184 7.77 -15.13 21.01
N LYS A 185 8.59 -14.09 21.20
CA LYS A 185 8.21 -12.71 20.92
C LYS A 185 7.89 -12.51 19.44
N LEU A 186 8.69 -13.07 18.54
CA LEU A 186 8.43 -13.05 17.10
C LEU A 186 7.27 -13.93 16.68
N LEU A 187 7.07 -15.11 17.24
CA LEU A 187 5.93 -15.99 16.95
C LEU A 187 4.62 -15.33 17.38
N SER A 188 4.63 -14.61 18.51
CA SER A 188 3.48 -13.80 18.94
C SER A 188 3.21 -12.60 18.04
N SER A 189 4.24 -12.05 17.39
CA SER A 189 4.10 -11.03 16.34
C SER A 189 3.82 -11.63 14.96
N LEU A 190 4.21 -12.89 14.68
CA LEU A 190 3.88 -13.65 13.47
C LEU A 190 2.46 -14.20 13.48
N ASN A 191 1.71 -13.97 14.56
CA ASN A 191 0.25 -14.01 14.51
C ASN A 191 -0.32 -12.88 13.61
N ILE A 192 0.54 -12.14 12.91
CA ILE A 192 0.23 -11.40 11.70
C ILE A 192 -0.28 -12.36 10.64
N ASN A 193 -1.53 -12.11 10.26
CA ASN A 193 -2.21 -12.81 9.20
C ASN A 193 -1.52 -12.51 7.86
N LEU A 194 -0.54 -13.35 7.47
CA LEU A 194 0.15 -13.29 6.18
C LEU A 194 -0.81 -13.33 4.97
N GLN A 195 -2.10 -13.64 5.19
CA GLN A 195 -3.13 -13.69 4.14
C GLN A 195 -3.90 -12.37 4.00
N LYS A 196 -3.62 -11.33 4.81
CA LYS A 196 -4.28 -10.03 4.70
C LYS A 196 -3.46 -9.03 3.89
N LEU A 197 -3.35 -9.32 2.59
CA LEU A 197 -2.83 -8.38 1.59
C LEU A 197 -3.77 -7.18 1.44
N VAL A 198 -3.25 -6.03 0.96
CA VAL A 198 -4.17 -4.94 0.56
C VAL A 198 -5.06 -5.51 -0.55
N PRO A 199 -6.39 -5.41 -0.47
CA PRO A 199 -7.25 -5.75 -1.59
C PRO A 199 -7.10 -4.67 -2.68
N ILE A 200 -6.06 -4.81 -3.51
CA ILE A 200 -5.66 -3.84 -4.54
C ILE A 200 -6.79 -3.59 -5.53
N ASP A 201 -7.60 -4.61 -5.84
CA ASP A 201 -8.80 -4.51 -6.66
C ASP A 201 -9.81 -3.51 -6.09
N LYS A 202 -10.06 -3.57 -4.78
CA LYS A 202 -10.97 -2.64 -4.09
C LYS A 202 -10.40 -1.23 -4.07
N ILE A 203 -9.11 -1.07 -3.78
CA ILE A 203 -8.45 0.24 -3.79
C ILE A 203 -8.43 0.84 -5.20
N ASN A 204 -8.22 0.02 -6.23
CA ASN A 204 -8.35 0.47 -7.61
C ASN A 204 -9.78 0.94 -7.90
N GLY A 205 -10.80 0.23 -7.42
CA GLY A 205 -12.19 0.69 -7.50
C GLY A 205 -12.40 2.07 -6.86
N VAL A 206 -11.80 2.33 -5.69
CA VAL A 206 -11.87 3.64 -5.03
C VAL A 206 -11.14 4.73 -5.84
N LEU A 207 -9.96 4.42 -6.40
CA LEU A 207 -9.23 5.35 -7.27
C LEU A 207 -10.03 5.68 -8.54
N GLU A 208 -10.68 4.70 -9.17
CA GLU A 208 -11.55 4.94 -10.34
C GLU A 208 -12.77 5.81 -9.98
N LYS A 209 -13.33 5.66 -8.77
CA LYS A 209 -14.38 6.56 -8.28
C LYS A 209 -13.88 8.00 -8.23
N ILE A 210 -12.68 8.26 -7.71
CA ILE A 210 -12.10 9.62 -7.70
C ILE A 210 -11.98 10.16 -9.13
N LEU A 211 -11.50 9.34 -10.07
CA LEU A 211 -11.26 9.75 -11.46
C LEU A 211 -12.52 10.14 -12.23
N THR A 212 -13.70 9.72 -11.76
CA THR A 212 -14.97 9.94 -12.44
C THR A 212 -15.96 10.73 -11.58
N TYR A 213 -15.53 11.19 -10.41
CA TYR A 213 -16.43 11.81 -9.45
C TYR A 213 -16.88 13.20 -9.92
N GLU A 214 -18.19 13.39 -10.05
CA GLU A 214 -18.80 14.67 -10.49
C GLU A 214 -19.45 15.46 -9.34
N GLY A 215 -19.64 14.87 -8.15
CA GLY A 215 -20.36 15.49 -7.01
C GLY A 215 -19.56 16.55 -6.24
N GLY A 216 -19.95 16.92 -5.01
CA GLY A 216 -19.36 18.02 -4.23
C GLY A 216 -17.92 17.77 -3.74
N VAL A 217 -17.11 18.82 -3.56
CA VAL A 217 -15.70 18.66 -3.11
C VAL A 217 -15.62 18.07 -1.70
N GLU A 218 -16.62 18.35 -0.88
CA GLU A 218 -16.77 17.91 0.51
C GLU A 218 -16.84 16.39 0.61
N ASP A 219 -17.47 15.75 -0.37
CA ASP A 219 -17.71 14.31 -0.42
C ASP A 219 -16.49 13.52 -0.88
N ILE A 220 -15.48 14.18 -1.48
CA ILE A 220 -14.21 13.52 -1.85
C ILE A 220 -13.53 12.92 -0.61
N LYS A 221 -13.67 13.56 0.56
CA LYS A 221 -13.16 13.03 1.84
C LYS A 221 -13.81 11.69 2.20
N ASN A 222 -15.07 11.49 1.86
CA ASN A 222 -15.76 10.23 2.13
C ASN A 222 -15.17 9.09 1.28
N ILE A 223 -14.76 9.39 0.05
CA ILE A 223 -14.08 8.43 -0.84
C ILE A 223 -12.70 8.06 -0.28
N VAL A 224 -11.96 9.02 0.26
CA VAL A 224 -10.69 8.76 0.96
C VAL A 224 -10.90 7.90 2.21
N ASN A 225 -11.95 8.19 2.99
CA ASN A 225 -12.31 7.39 4.17
C ASN A 225 -12.66 5.94 3.79
N GLU A 226 -13.34 5.72 2.65
CA GLU A 226 -13.61 4.37 2.13
C GLU A 226 -12.29 3.59 1.92
N ALA A 227 -11.31 4.21 1.27
CA ALA A 227 -9.98 3.59 1.11
C ALA A 227 -9.31 3.28 2.45
N LYS A 228 -9.42 4.20 3.42
CA LYS A 228 -8.83 4.04 4.75
C LYS A 228 -9.41 2.83 5.49
N GLU A 229 -10.71 2.64 5.45
CA GLU A 229 -11.35 1.50 6.11
C GLU A 229 -10.99 0.18 5.41
N ILE A 230 -10.93 0.15 4.08
CA ILE A 230 -10.45 -1.02 3.32
C ILE A 230 -9.02 -1.42 3.72
N ILE A 231 -8.14 -0.45 3.96
CA ILE A 231 -6.75 -0.70 4.36
C ILE A 231 -6.67 -1.13 5.83
N LYS A 232 -7.55 -0.63 6.71
CA LYS A 232 -7.60 -0.98 8.14
C LYS A 232 -8.28 -2.31 8.46
N GLU A 233 -9.13 -2.85 7.60
CA GLU A 233 -9.74 -4.18 7.79
C GLU A 233 -8.72 -5.34 7.71
N LYS A 234 -7.46 -5.01 7.41
CA LYS A 234 -6.29 -5.88 7.57
C LYS A 234 -6.02 -6.27 9.03
#